data_AF-U4UH59-F1
#
_entry.id   AF-U4UH59-F1
#
_cell.length_a   1.000
_cell.length_b   1.000
_cell.length_c   1.000
_cell.angle_alpha   90.00
_cell.angle_beta   90.00
_cell.angle_gamma   90.00
#
_symmetry.space_group_name_H-M   'P 1'
#
loop_
_entity.id
_entity.type
_entity.pdbx_description
1 polymer ?
#
loop_
_entity_poly.entity_id
_entity_poly.type
_entity_poly.pdbx_seq_one_letter_code
_entity_poly.pdbx_strand_id
1 'polypeptide(L)'
;MPPAAARDIFIILVDLKSSPRDDVLHTLSTVILYKQLSASKSEYNLYLVNAADSSNKLKYTGIYKWEIPDAIEDLCQEISSIETGQSDWLEALALAVDDLSEKFEKPGVITLQVLFITDLCSFERPDNGKLMEKLINDCKQMDIFLYVIGLPIEPPKTIFSHKDVSEWMAKLQIDKDQSNLKIMKKIVNKTPHSVMCNFEVGFHLFHSYKYFK
;
A
#
# COMPACT_ATOMS: atom_id res chain seq x y z
N MET A 1 21.36 -6.19 28.00
CA MET A 1 20.65 -6.54 26.75
C MET A 1 21.12 -5.61 25.65
N PRO A 2 21.48 -6.11 24.46
CA PRO A 2 21.69 -5.24 23.31
C PRO A 2 20.37 -4.54 22.94
N PRO A 3 20.41 -3.31 22.40
CA PRO A 3 19.21 -2.57 22.01
C PRO A 3 18.45 -3.34 20.93
N ALA A 4 17.11 -3.30 21.01
CA ALA A 4 16.26 -3.86 19.97
C ALA A 4 16.60 -3.17 18.64
N ALA A 5 16.81 -3.96 17.59
CA ALA A 5 17.12 -3.41 16.28
C ALA A 5 15.92 -2.60 15.76
N ALA A 6 16.22 -1.44 15.19
CA ALA A 6 15.32 -0.64 14.37
C ALA A 6 14.69 -1.49 13.25
N ARG A 7 13.36 -1.57 13.21
CA ARG A 7 12.62 -2.33 12.19
C ARG A 7 11.51 -1.47 11.59
N ASP A 8 11.49 -1.33 10.27
CA ASP A 8 10.27 -0.97 9.57
C ASP A 8 9.41 -2.23 9.40
N ILE A 9 8.10 -2.08 9.35
CA ILE A 9 7.20 -3.17 9.01
C ILE A 9 6.25 -2.65 7.95
N PHE A 10 6.13 -3.37 6.84
CA PHE A 10 5.24 -2.93 5.79
C PHE A 10 4.47 -4.06 5.11
N ILE A 11 3.26 -3.74 4.66
CA ILE A 11 2.41 -4.64 3.89
C ILE A 11 2.36 -4.12 2.46
N ILE A 12 2.63 -5.00 1.50
CA ILE A 12 2.44 -4.70 0.08
C ILE A 12 1.11 -5.33 -0.34
N LEU A 13 0.22 -4.52 -0.91
CA LEU A 13 -0.97 -4.94 -1.62
C LEU A 13 -0.72 -4.72 -3.11
N VAL A 14 -0.91 -5.74 -3.93
CA VAL A 14 -0.75 -5.65 -5.39
C VAL A 14 -2.04 -6.02 -6.06
N ASP A 15 -2.65 -5.07 -6.76
CA ASP A 15 -3.81 -5.32 -7.60
C ASP A 15 -3.40 -6.05 -8.88
N LEU A 16 -3.85 -7.29 -9.02
CA LEU A 16 -3.56 -8.12 -10.19
C LEU A 16 -4.23 -7.61 -11.48
N LYS A 17 -5.28 -6.80 -11.36
CA LYS A 17 -6.05 -6.25 -12.49
C LYS A 17 -5.65 -4.85 -12.89
N SER A 18 -4.75 -4.20 -12.14
CA SER A 18 -4.34 -2.83 -12.46
C SER A 18 -3.47 -2.75 -13.70
N SER A 19 -3.60 -1.62 -14.39
CA SER A 19 -2.95 -1.31 -15.66
C SER A 19 -2.17 0.01 -15.60
N PRO A 20 -1.03 0.13 -16.31
CA PRO A 20 -0.36 -0.90 -17.10
C PRO A 20 0.35 -1.94 -16.22
N ARG A 21 0.27 -3.21 -16.64
CA ARG A 21 0.79 -4.35 -15.87
C ARG A 21 2.30 -4.28 -15.65
N ASP A 22 3.04 -3.80 -16.64
CA ASP A 22 4.50 -3.69 -16.56
C ASP A 22 4.95 -2.73 -15.47
N ASP A 23 4.29 -1.58 -15.31
CA ASP A 23 4.63 -0.61 -14.26
C ASP A 23 4.31 -1.16 -12.85
N VAL A 24 3.21 -1.94 -12.73
CA VAL A 24 2.86 -2.63 -11.48
C VAL A 24 3.95 -3.61 -11.08
N LEU A 25 4.38 -4.47 -12.01
CA LEU A 25 5.42 -5.48 -11.77
C LEU A 25 6.79 -4.84 -11.55
N HIS A 26 7.12 -3.78 -12.29
CA HIS A 26 8.35 -3.04 -12.13
C HIS A 26 8.43 -2.37 -10.75
N THR A 27 7.35 -1.72 -10.31
CA THR A 27 7.27 -1.10 -8.99
C THR A 27 7.43 -2.14 -7.88
N LEU A 28 6.71 -3.26 -8.00
CA LEU A 28 6.77 -4.35 -7.02
C LEU A 28 8.18 -4.95 -6.91
N SER A 29 8.77 -5.34 -8.03
CA SER A 29 10.10 -5.94 -8.08
C SER A 29 11.17 -4.98 -7.55
N THR A 30 11.08 -3.68 -7.88
CA THR A 30 12.03 -2.68 -7.38
C THR A 30 11.92 -2.51 -5.86
N VAL A 31 10.71 -2.49 -5.30
CA VAL A 31 10.51 -2.40 -3.85
C VAL A 31 11.08 -3.62 -3.13
N ILE A 32 10.80 -4.83 -3.62
CA ILE A 32 11.28 -6.07 -2.99
C ILE A 32 12.81 -6.19 -3.14
N LEU A 33 13.36 -5.90 -4.31
CA LEU A 33 14.80 -5.94 -4.58
C LEU A 33 15.55 -4.93 -3.70
N TYR A 34 15.07 -3.68 -3.62
CA TYR A 34 15.64 -2.68 -2.71
C TYR A 34 15.69 -3.22 -1.29
N LYS A 35 14.61 -3.89 -0.86
CA LYS A 35 14.53 -4.45 0.47
C LYS A 35 15.56 -5.57 0.67
N GLN A 36 15.62 -6.55 -0.23
CA GLN A 36 16.59 -7.66 -0.17
C GLN A 36 18.03 -7.14 -0.13
N LEU A 37 18.35 -6.07 -0.88
CA LEU A 37 19.71 -5.50 -0.96
C LEU A 37 20.08 -4.58 0.23
N SER A 38 19.10 -3.93 0.86
CA SER A 38 19.35 -2.90 1.89
C SER A 38 19.95 -3.41 3.21
N ALA A 39 20.22 -4.71 3.36
CA ALA A 39 20.59 -5.39 4.62
C ALA A 39 19.66 -5.04 5.81
N SER A 40 18.46 -4.52 5.52
CA SER A 40 17.52 -4.04 6.51
C SER A 40 16.84 -5.19 7.23
N LYS A 41 16.60 -5.04 8.54
CA LYS A 41 15.78 -5.96 9.33
C LYS A 41 14.27 -5.72 9.21
N SER A 42 13.79 -4.90 8.26
CA SER A 42 12.34 -4.69 8.11
C SER A 42 11.61 -5.99 7.83
N GLU A 43 10.39 -6.12 8.30
CA GLU A 43 9.51 -7.25 8.00
C GLU A 43 8.51 -6.81 6.93
N TYR A 44 8.21 -7.68 5.96
CA TYR A 44 7.14 -7.39 5.00
C TYR A 44 6.30 -8.63 4.67
N ASN A 45 5.03 -8.40 4.35
CA ASN A 45 4.13 -9.39 3.78
C ASN A 45 3.60 -8.85 2.44
N LEU A 46 3.34 -9.76 1.50
CA LEU A 46 2.70 -9.45 0.22
C LEU A 46 1.30 -10.06 0.19
N TYR A 47 0.33 -9.28 -0.24
CA TYR A 47 -1.00 -9.75 -0.59
C TYR A 47 -1.31 -9.38 -2.04
N LEU A 48 -1.87 -10.36 -2.74
CA LEU A 48 -2.38 -10.19 -4.09
C LEU A 48 -3.87 -9.92 -3.99
N VAL A 49 -4.28 -8.79 -4.57
CA VAL A 49 -5.65 -8.31 -4.64
C VAL A 49 -6.19 -8.67 -6.02
N ASN A 50 -7.46 -9.07 -6.08
CA ASN A 50 -8.10 -9.66 -7.26
C ASN A 50 -7.44 -10.97 -7.72
N ALA A 51 -7.02 -11.83 -6.79
CA ALA A 51 -6.67 -13.22 -7.07
C ALA A 51 -7.93 -14.08 -7.24
N ALA A 52 -7.87 -15.16 -8.02
CA ALA A 52 -8.95 -16.13 -8.11
C ALA A 52 -9.15 -16.87 -6.78
N ASP A 53 -8.05 -17.22 -6.12
CA ASP A 53 -8.03 -17.84 -4.81
C ASP A 53 -7.97 -16.82 -3.67
N SER A 54 -8.34 -17.26 -2.46
CA SER A 54 -8.32 -16.44 -1.25
C SER A 54 -7.55 -17.14 -0.14
N SER A 55 -6.62 -16.43 0.49
CA SER A 55 -5.86 -16.92 1.64
C SER A 55 -5.53 -15.74 2.55
N ASN A 56 -6.40 -15.45 3.52
CA ASN A 56 -6.18 -14.39 4.49
C ASN A 56 -6.98 -14.63 5.78
N LYS A 57 -6.51 -14.04 6.88
CA LYS A 57 -7.08 -14.25 8.23
C LYS A 57 -8.51 -13.74 8.41
N LEU A 58 -8.92 -12.75 7.63
CA LEU A 58 -10.26 -12.15 7.69
C LEU A 58 -11.27 -12.79 6.73
N LYS A 59 -10.83 -13.81 5.96
CA LYS A 59 -11.65 -14.54 4.97
C LYS A 59 -12.30 -13.63 3.91
N TYR A 60 -11.65 -12.53 3.56
CA TYR A 60 -12.09 -11.69 2.44
C TYR A 60 -11.83 -12.39 1.11
N THR A 61 -12.76 -12.23 0.17
CA THR A 61 -12.71 -12.89 -1.14
C THR A 61 -11.73 -12.20 -2.07
N GLY A 62 -11.00 -13.00 -2.86
CA GLY A 62 -10.09 -12.55 -3.91
C GLY A 62 -8.81 -11.88 -3.39
N ILE A 63 -8.46 -12.12 -2.12
CA ILE A 63 -7.25 -11.61 -1.49
C ILE A 63 -6.40 -12.77 -0.99
N TYR A 64 -5.20 -12.89 -1.54
CA TYR A 64 -4.29 -14.01 -1.29
C TYR A 64 -2.98 -13.53 -0.68
N LYS A 65 -2.65 -14.01 0.53
CA LYS A 65 -1.33 -13.79 1.13
C LYS A 65 -0.29 -14.63 0.39
N TRP A 66 0.67 -13.96 -0.24
CA TRP A 66 1.70 -14.58 -1.06
C TRP A 66 3.02 -14.68 -0.30
N GLU A 67 3.69 -15.82 -0.44
CA GLU A 67 5.05 -16.02 0.05
C GLU A 67 6.03 -15.58 -1.03
N ILE A 68 6.85 -14.56 -0.74
CA ILE A 68 7.77 -14.01 -1.73
C ILE A 68 8.90 -15.01 -1.97
N PRO A 69 9.14 -15.43 -3.23
CA PRO A 69 10.27 -16.31 -3.55
C PRO A 69 11.61 -15.61 -3.27
N ASP A 70 12.64 -16.40 -3.01
CA ASP A 70 13.99 -15.87 -2.75
C ASP A 70 14.55 -15.13 -3.98
N ALA A 71 14.24 -15.62 -5.19
CA ALA A 71 14.66 -15.02 -6.45
C ALA A 71 13.60 -14.05 -7.02
N ILE A 72 14.02 -12.82 -7.33
CA ILE A 72 13.16 -11.78 -7.92
C ILE A 72 12.69 -12.12 -9.33
N GLU A 73 13.51 -12.83 -10.11
CA GLU A 73 13.16 -13.22 -11.48
C GLU A 73 11.91 -14.10 -11.50
N ASP A 74 11.80 -15.02 -10.54
CA ASP A 74 10.65 -15.91 -10.39
C ASP A 74 9.38 -15.12 -9.98
N LEU A 75 9.53 -14.10 -9.12
CA LEU A 75 8.40 -13.29 -8.62
C LEU A 75 7.53 -12.71 -9.74
N CYS A 76 8.13 -12.03 -10.73
CA CYS A 76 7.38 -11.37 -11.79
C CYS A 76 6.68 -12.38 -12.71
N GLN A 77 7.37 -13.48 -13.03
CA GLN A 77 6.82 -14.53 -13.86
C GLN A 77 5.66 -15.24 -13.17
N GLU A 78 5.83 -15.59 -11.89
CA GLU A 78 4.79 -16.25 -11.09
C GLU A 78 3.57 -15.35 -10.96
N ILE A 79 3.74 -14.08 -10.56
CA ILE A 79 2.62 -13.13 -10.40
C ILE A 79 1.88 -12.87 -11.73
N SER A 80 2.58 -12.95 -12.86
CA SER A 80 1.94 -12.82 -14.18
C SER A 80 1.11 -14.04 -14.58
N SER A 81 1.39 -15.21 -13.99
CA SER A 81 0.68 -16.46 -14.26
C SER A 81 -0.55 -16.70 -13.35
N ILE A 82 -0.72 -15.87 -12.31
CA ILE A 82 -1.80 -16.02 -11.34
C ILE A 82 -3.14 -15.67 -11.99
N GLU A 83 -4.11 -16.56 -11.83
CA GLU A 83 -5.48 -16.33 -12.29
C GLU A 83 -6.13 -15.19 -11.51
N THR A 84 -6.76 -14.26 -12.24
CA THR A 84 -7.39 -13.08 -11.63
C THR A 84 -8.84 -13.34 -11.24
N GLY A 85 -9.25 -12.89 -10.06
CA GLY A 85 -10.60 -12.92 -9.53
C GLY A 85 -11.16 -11.52 -9.29
N GLN A 86 -11.97 -11.34 -8.25
CA GLN A 86 -12.57 -10.05 -7.87
C GLN A 86 -12.54 -9.88 -6.36
N SER A 87 -12.21 -8.68 -5.91
CA SER A 87 -12.11 -8.32 -4.49
C SER A 87 -12.49 -6.86 -4.24
N ASP A 88 -12.96 -6.52 -3.03
CA ASP A 88 -13.13 -5.13 -2.60
C ASP A 88 -11.77 -4.60 -2.12
N TRP A 89 -11.24 -3.60 -2.82
CA TRP A 89 -9.95 -2.97 -2.48
C TRP A 89 -9.94 -2.34 -1.08
N LEU A 90 -11.10 -1.93 -0.54
CA LEU A 90 -11.16 -1.40 0.82
C LEU A 90 -11.03 -2.51 1.87
N GLU A 91 -11.55 -3.69 1.59
CA GLU A 91 -11.34 -4.87 2.44
C GLU A 91 -9.86 -5.28 2.44
N ALA A 92 -9.18 -5.17 1.29
CA ALA A 92 -7.73 -5.38 1.22
C ALA A 92 -6.93 -4.39 2.08
N LEU A 93 -7.29 -3.11 2.04
CA LEU A 93 -6.68 -2.10 2.92
C LEU A 93 -6.96 -2.39 4.40
N ALA A 94 -8.20 -2.75 4.75
CA ALA A 94 -8.55 -3.11 6.11
C ALA A 94 -7.76 -4.34 6.61
N LEU A 95 -7.59 -5.35 5.75
CA LEU A 95 -6.76 -6.52 6.05
C LEU A 95 -5.28 -6.13 6.29
N ALA A 96 -4.72 -5.26 5.46
CA ALA A 96 -3.33 -4.82 5.61
C ALA A 96 -3.12 -4.07 6.93
N VAL A 97 -4.02 -3.15 7.28
CA VAL A 97 -3.97 -2.40 8.54
C VAL A 97 -4.14 -3.33 9.74
N ASP A 98 -5.04 -4.31 9.65
CA ASP A 98 -5.23 -5.33 10.68
C ASP A 98 -3.99 -6.24 10.85
N ASP A 99 -3.29 -6.59 9.76
CA ASP A 99 -2.01 -7.32 9.82
C ASP A 99 -0.87 -6.51 10.45
N LEU A 100 -0.87 -5.18 10.25
CA LEU A 100 0.07 -4.29 10.94
C LEU A 100 -0.23 -4.16 12.43
N SER A 101 -1.50 -4.21 12.84
CA SER A 101 -1.90 -4.06 14.24
C SER A 101 -1.29 -5.13 15.16
N GLU A 102 -1.18 -6.37 14.68
CA GLU A 102 -0.53 -7.48 15.39
C GLU A 102 0.98 -7.26 15.59
N LYS A 103 1.57 -6.34 14.82
CA LYS A 103 3.00 -6.03 14.81
C LYS A 103 3.32 -4.71 15.49
N PHE A 104 2.33 -3.85 15.72
CA PHE A 104 2.49 -2.51 16.30
C PHE A 104 3.17 -2.54 17.68
N GLU A 105 2.88 -3.54 18.51
CA GLU A 105 3.45 -3.64 19.87
C GLU A 105 4.81 -4.35 19.91
N LYS A 106 5.36 -4.79 18.77
CA LYS A 106 6.67 -5.47 18.74
C LYS A 106 7.80 -4.49 19.14
N PRO A 107 8.71 -4.88 20.05
CA PRO A 107 9.85 -4.05 20.39
C PRO A 107 10.75 -3.73 19.19
N GLY A 108 11.13 -2.45 19.05
CA GLY A 108 12.05 -1.98 18.01
C GLY A 108 11.39 -1.53 16.70
N VAL A 109 10.06 -1.61 16.59
CA VAL A 109 9.33 -1.05 15.45
C VAL A 109 9.49 0.47 15.39
N ILE A 110 9.79 0.99 14.21
CA ILE A 110 9.93 2.42 13.93
C ILE A 110 8.78 2.93 13.09
N THR A 111 8.51 2.22 11.99
CA THR A 111 7.53 2.65 10.99
C THR A 111 6.61 1.49 10.63
N LEU A 112 5.31 1.77 10.55
CA LEU A 112 4.31 0.91 9.94
C LEU A 112 3.89 1.51 8.60
N GLN A 113 3.93 0.71 7.53
CA GLN A 113 3.61 1.20 6.19
C GLN A 113 2.68 0.23 5.45
N VAL A 114 1.75 0.77 4.66
CA VAL A 114 0.98 0.02 3.66
C VAL A 114 1.32 0.61 2.30
N LEU A 115 1.84 -0.24 1.41
CA LEU A 115 2.02 0.08 0.00
C LEU A 115 0.92 -0.63 -0.79
N PHE A 116 0.04 0.13 -1.43
CA PHE A 116 -0.99 -0.40 -2.31
C PHE A 116 -0.72 0.01 -3.76
N ILE A 117 -0.34 -0.98 -4.58
CA ILE A 117 -0.08 -0.81 -6.00
C ILE A 117 -1.38 -1.11 -6.76
N THR A 118 -2.06 -0.06 -7.23
CA THR A 118 -3.38 -0.16 -7.88
C THR A 118 -3.73 1.09 -8.71
N ASP A 119 -4.60 0.91 -9.69
CA ASP A 119 -5.29 1.97 -10.44
C ASP A 119 -6.71 2.26 -9.89
N LEU A 120 -7.18 1.46 -8.92
CA LEU A 120 -8.53 1.49 -8.33
C LEU A 120 -9.68 1.28 -9.32
N CYS A 121 -9.42 0.70 -10.49
CA CYS A 121 -10.41 0.52 -11.55
C CYS A 121 -11.15 -0.83 -11.47
N SER A 122 -10.62 -1.82 -10.74
CA SER A 122 -11.08 -3.22 -10.81
C SER A 122 -12.41 -3.50 -10.13
N PHE A 123 -12.87 -2.62 -9.23
CA PHE A 123 -14.04 -2.84 -8.39
C PHE A 123 -14.73 -1.51 -8.05
N GLU A 124 -15.92 -1.29 -8.59
CA GLU A 124 -16.78 -0.18 -8.15
C GLU A 124 -17.53 -0.58 -6.88
N ARG A 125 -17.27 0.10 -5.76
CA ARG A 125 -17.96 -0.19 -4.51
C ARG A 125 -19.08 0.81 -4.21
N PRO A 126 -20.21 0.35 -3.63
CA PRO A 126 -21.12 1.25 -2.92
C PRO A 126 -20.46 1.80 -1.65
N ASP A 127 -20.82 3.02 -1.24
CA ASP A 127 -20.24 3.66 -0.06
C ASP A 127 -20.53 2.84 1.21
N ASN A 128 -19.49 2.23 1.79
CA ASN A 128 -19.54 1.60 3.11
C ASN A 128 -18.67 2.41 4.08
N GLY A 129 -19.32 3.41 4.67
CA GLY A 129 -18.73 4.39 5.58
C GLY A 129 -18.17 3.78 6.86
N LYS A 130 -18.76 2.69 7.38
CA LYS A 130 -18.30 2.06 8.64
C LYS A 130 -16.90 1.48 8.49
N LEU A 131 -16.65 0.72 7.42
CA LEU A 131 -15.33 0.13 7.18
C LEU A 131 -14.28 1.22 6.93
N MET A 132 -14.63 2.25 6.17
CA MET A 132 -13.76 3.40 5.91
C MET A 132 -13.41 4.17 7.19
N GLU A 133 -14.39 4.42 8.06
CA GLU A 133 -14.14 5.11 9.33
C GLU A 133 -13.25 4.30 10.26
N LYS A 134 -13.47 2.98 10.34
CA LYS A 134 -12.59 2.08 11.08
C LYS A 134 -11.16 2.17 10.55
N LEU A 135 -10.97 2.00 9.24
CA LEU A 135 -9.66 2.09 8.59
C LEU A 135 -8.94 3.41 8.92
N ILE A 136 -9.64 4.54 8.81
CA ILE A 136 -9.07 5.86 9.10
C ILE A 136 -8.63 5.97 10.57
N ASN A 137 -9.45 5.48 11.50
CA ASN A 137 -9.13 5.53 12.93
C ASN A 137 -7.93 4.63 13.26
N ASP A 138 -7.90 3.42 12.71
CA ASP A 138 -6.82 2.46 12.91
C ASP A 138 -5.48 3.02 12.38
N CYS A 139 -5.48 3.59 11.16
CA CYS A 139 -4.29 4.23 10.61
C CYS A 139 -3.80 5.42 11.44
N LYS A 140 -4.70 6.23 12.01
CA LYS A 140 -4.32 7.36 12.90
C LYS A 140 -3.74 6.87 14.21
N GLN A 141 -4.38 5.87 14.82
CA GLN A 141 -3.99 5.38 16.13
C GLN A 141 -2.61 4.73 16.10
N MET A 142 -2.32 3.99 15.03
CA MET A 142 -1.05 3.28 14.85
C MET A 142 -0.02 4.07 14.03
N ASP A 143 -0.39 5.28 13.61
CA ASP A 143 0.46 6.18 12.82
C ASP A 143 1.01 5.52 11.53
N ILE A 144 0.11 4.86 10.81
CA ILE A 144 0.44 4.10 9.59
C ILE A 144 0.66 5.06 8.42
N PHE A 145 1.76 4.84 7.70
CA PHE A 145 2.01 5.48 6.41
C PHE A 145 1.30 4.70 5.31
N LEU A 146 0.41 5.34 4.55
CA LEU A 146 -0.33 4.70 3.46
C LEU A 146 0.09 5.29 2.12
N TYR A 147 0.64 4.46 1.24
CA TYR A 147 1.05 4.84 -0.11
C TYR A 147 0.17 4.11 -1.10
N VAL A 148 -0.59 4.86 -1.90
CA VAL A 148 -1.39 4.31 -3.00
C VAL A 148 -0.74 4.74 -4.30
N ILE A 149 -0.19 3.77 -5.03
CA ILE A 149 0.68 4.01 -6.18
C ILE A 149 0.06 3.38 -7.42
N GLY A 150 0.08 4.11 -8.53
CA GLY A 150 -0.48 3.67 -9.81
C GLY A 150 -1.67 4.51 -10.30
N LEU A 151 -1.98 5.58 -9.59
CA LEU A 151 -3.03 6.52 -9.96
C LEU A 151 -2.48 7.62 -10.88
N PRO A 152 -3.28 8.19 -11.79
CA PRO A 152 -2.85 9.27 -12.68
C PRO A 152 -2.79 10.62 -11.93
N ILE A 153 -2.03 10.67 -10.84
CA ILE A 153 -1.93 11.80 -9.92
C ILE A 153 -0.45 12.19 -9.78
N GLU A 154 -0.14 13.38 -10.27
CA GLU A 154 1.20 13.96 -10.27
C GLU A 154 1.34 15.09 -9.26
N PRO A 155 2.55 15.27 -8.68
CA PRO A 155 2.80 16.35 -7.76
C PRO A 155 2.81 17.70 -8.52
N PRO A 156 2.18 18.74 -7.98
CA PRO A 156 2.10 20.05 -8.65
C PRO A 156 3.43 20.80 -8.64
N LYS A 157 4.40 20.33 -7.86
CA LYS A 157 5.74 20.90 -7.68
C LYS A 157 6.69 19.82 -7.17
N THR A 158 7.99 20.09 -7.22
CA THR A 158 9.00 19.25 -6.55
C THR A 158 8.71 19.13 -5.05
N ILE A 159 8.80 17.90 -4.53
CA ILE A 159 8.55 17.58 -3.12
C ILE A 159 9.88 17.67 -2.36
N PHE A 160 9.97 18.53 -1.36
CA PHE A 160 11.16 18.68 -0.51
C PHE A 160 10.93 18.26 0.93
N SER A 161 9.66 18.12 1.34
CA SER A 161 9.30 17.89 2.73
C SER A 161 7.97 17.16 2.88
N HIS A 162 7.74 16.64 4.08
CA HIS A 162 6.47 16.03 4.48
C HIS A 162 5.29 16.99 4.29
N LYS A 163 5.51 18.28 4.56
CA LYS A 163 4.50 19.33 4.40
C LYS A 163 4.07 19.50 2.95
N ASP A 164 4.98 19.34 1.99
CA ASP A 164 4.64 19.45 0.56
C ASP A 164 3.67 18.34 0.14
N VAL A 165 3.88 17.11 0.64
CA VAL A 165 2.98 15.97 0.40
C VAL A 165 1.59 16.25 0.99
N SER A 166 1.53 16.69 2.25
CA SER A 166 0.24 17.01 2.90
C SER A 166 -0.51 18.14 2.20
N GLU A 167 0.18 19.21 1.79
CA GLU A 167 -0.42 20.32 1.04
C GLU A 167 -0.94 19.88 -0.33
N TRP A 168 -0.20 19.02 -1.02
CA TRP A 168 -0.60 18.46 -2.30
C TRP A 168 -1.88 17.62 -2.16
N MET A 169 -1.90 16.65 -1.24
CA MET A 169 -3.06 15.79 -1.01
C MET A 169 -4.31 16.58 -0.62
N ALA A 170 -4.15 17.61 0.23
CA ALA A 170 -5.26 18.47 0.64
C ALA A 170 -5.88 19.25 -0.54
N LYS A 171 -5.06 19.72 -1.50
CA LYS A 171 -5.48 20.55 -2.64
C LYS A 171 -5.86 19.75 -3.88
N LEU A 172 -5.51 18.46 -3.94
CA LEU A 172 -5.76 17.60 -5.08
C LEU A 172 -7.24 17.66 -5.50
N GLN A 173 -7.53 17.93 -6.77
CA GLN A 173 -8.91 17.90 -7.29
C GLN A 173 -9.13 16.56 -8.00
N ILE A 174 -10.31 15.98 -7.81
CA ILE A 174 -10.70 14.68 -8.40
C ILE A 174 -11.99 14.91 -9.17
N ASP A 175 -12.06 14.36 -10.39
CA ASP A 175 -13.21 14.54 -11.27
C ASP A 175 -14.49 13.92 -10.70
N LYS A 176 -15.64 14.41 -11.17
CA LYS A 176 -16.93 14.08 -10.56
C LYS A 176 -17.38 12.63 -10.79
N ASP A 177 -16.87 11.97 -11.80
CA ASP A 177 -17.15 10.59 -12.19
C ASP A 177 -16.25 9.56 -11.48
N GLN A 178 -15.12 9.98 -10.92
CA GLN A 178 -14.14 9.07 -10.30
C GLN A 178 -14.47 8.70 -8.85
N SER A 179 -15.48 7.85 -8.64
CA SER A 179 -15.99 7.48 -7.32
C SER A 179 -14.92 6.89 -6.38
N ASN A 180 -14.16 5.89 -6.83
CA ASN A 180 -13.13 5.22 -6.03
C ASN A 180 -12.00 6.19 -5.62
N LEU A 181 -11.55 7.06 -6.53
CA LEU A 181 -10.53 8.07 -6.23
C LEU A 181 -11.02 9.06 -5.17
N LYS A 182 -12.30 9.42 -5.16
CA LYS A 182 -12.86 10.29 -4.10
C LYS A 182 -12.88 9.60 -2.74
N ILE A 183 -13.23 8.32 -2.70
CA ILE A 183 -13.21 7.53 -1.46
C ILE A 183 -11.77 7.43 -0.97
N MET A 184 -10.82 7.09 -1.85
CA MET A 184 -9.41 7.02 -1.50
C MET A 184 -8.86 8.36 -1.01
N LYS A 185 -9.18 9.46 -1.70
CA LYS A 185 -8.83 10.81 -1.27
C LYS A 185 -9.35 11.13 0.13
N LYS A 186 -10.58 10.69 0.47
CA LYS A 186 -11.16 10.90 1.79
C LYS A 186 -10.38 10.13 2.87
N ILE A 187 -9.91 8.92 2.56
CA ILE A 187 -9.04 8.13 3.45
C ILE A 187 -7.70 8.87 3.61
N VAL A 188 -7.01 9.14 2.50
CA VAL A 188 -5.71 9.82 2.45
C VAL A 188 -5.75 11.15 3.22
N ASN A 189 -6.69 12.04 2.94
CA ASN A 189 -6.77 13.35 3.61
C ASN A 189 -7.09 13.27 5.11
N LYS A 190 -7.74 12.19 5.53
CA LYS A 190 -8.05 11.99 6.95
C LYS A 190 -6.95 11.22 7.66
N THR A 191 -5.82 10.94 7.04
CA THR A 191 -4.81 10.03 7.57
C THR A 191 -3.43 10.70 7.44
N PRO A 192 -2.64 10.86 8.52
CA PRO A 192 -1.59 11.90 8.57
C PRO A 192 -0.45 11.68 7.58
N HIS A 193 -0.13 10.42 7.31
CA HIS A 193 1.06 10.01 6.59
C HIS A 193 0.75 9.28 5.29
N SER A 194 -0.25 9.79 4.58
CA SER A 194 -0.79 9.12 3.42
C SER A 194 -0.62 9.92 2.15
N VAL A 195 -0.39 9.22 1.05
CA VAL A 195 -0.25 9.80 -0.27
C VAL A 195 -0.83 8.86 -1.31
N MET A 196 -1.38 9.44 -2.37
CA MET A 196 -1.82 8.70 -3.54
C MET A 196 -1.30 9.36 -4.81
N CYS A 197 -0.66 8.60 -5.69
CA CYS A 197 0.19 9.13 -6.77
C CYS A 197 0.47 8.11 -7.88
N ASN A 198 1.14 8.56 -8.94
CA ASN A 198 1.64 7.71 -10.03
C ASN A 198 2.83 6.83 -9.60
N PHE A 199 3.22 5.89 -10.48
CA PHE A 199 4.33 4.97 -10.23
C PHE A 199 5.67 5.68 -10.04
N GLU A 200 5.99 6.65 -10.90
CA GLU A 200 7.27 7.36 -10.92
C GLU A 200 7.59 8.01 -9.57
N VAL A 201 6.64 8.78 -9.02
CA VAL A 201 6.86 9.50 -7.76
C VAL A 201 6.64 8.60 -6.55
N GLY A 202 5.70 7.66 -6.65
CA GLY A 202 5.30 6.81 -5.55
C GLY A 202 6.44 5.98 -4.97
N PHE A 203 7.27 5.37 -5.84
CA PHE A 203 8.41 4.59 -5.37
C PHE A 203 9.36 5.43 -4.51
N HIS A 204 9.70 6.64 -4.97
CA HIS A 204 10.56 7.55 -4.23
C HIS A 204 9.95 7.97 -2.89
N LEU A 205 8.65 8.26 -2.86
CA LEU A 205 7.95 8.61 -1.63
C LEU A 205 7.89 7.44 -0.64
N PHE A 206 7.67 6.21 -1.11
CA PHE A 206 7.64 5.04 -0.23
C PHE A 206 8.94 4.87 0.58
N HIS A 207 10.08 5.18 -0.03
CA HIS A 207 11.38 5.09 0.62
C HIS A 207 11.79 6.34 1.41
N SER A 208 11.34 7.54 0.98
CA SER A 208 11.80 8.82 1.55
C SER A 208 10.81 9.52 2.47
N TYR A 209 9.50 9.30 2.30
CA TYR A 209 8.44 9.93 3.10
C TYR A 209 8.04 9.02 4.25
N LYS A 210 8.96 8.76 5.17
CA LYS A 210 8.75 7.95 6.39
C LYS A 210 9.58 8.50 7.54
N TYR A 211 9.44 7.93 8.73
CA TYR A 211 10.32 8.32 9.84
C TYR A 211 11.78 7.98 9.54
N PHE A 212 12.67 8.96 9.72
CA PHE A 212 14.11 8.76 9.79
C PHE A 212 14.53 8.75 11.26
N LYS A 213 15.34 7.77 11.66
CA LYS A 213 16.12 7.82 12.91
C LYS A 213 17.58 8.09 12.58
#